data_AF-A0A2E1ZKS0-F1
#
_entry.id   AF-A0A2E1ZKS0-F1
#
_cell.length_a   1.000
_cell.length_b   1.000
_cell.length_c   1.000
_cell.angle_alpha   90.00
_cell.angle_beta   90.00
_cell.angle_gamma   90.00
#
_symmetry.space_group_name_H-M   'P 1'
#
loop_
_entity.id
_entity.type
_entity.pdbx_description
1 polymer ?
#
loop_
_entity_poly.entity_id
_entity_poly.type
_entity_poly.pdbx_seq_one_letter_code
_entity_poly.pdbx_strand_id
1 'polypeptide(L)' 'MGVLVMILAILFATLFALLPLLKKYGTERSPEELHNISRWITPLMGILIIVGAIRYFMG' A
#
# COMPACT_ATOMS: atom_id res chain seq x y z
N MET A 1 12.92 21.61 -5.25
CA MET A 1 11.91 22.01 -4.23
C MET A 1 10.47 21.89 -4.72
N GLY A 2 10.10 22.44 -5.88
CA GLY A 2 8.70 22.39 -6.38
C GLY A 2 8.10 20.98 -6.52
N VAL A 3 8.83 20.02 -7.07
CA VAL A 3 8.35 18.63 -7.22
C VAL A 3 8.09 17.95 -5.87
N LEU A 4 8.95 18.19 -4.89
CA LEU A 4 8.83 17.59 -3.55
C LEU A 4 7.58 18.10 -2.83
N VAL A 5 7.35 19.41 -2.90
CA VAL A 5 6.14 20.06 -2.37
C VAL A 5 4.89 19.56 -3.09
N MET A 6 4.96 19.35 -4.41
CA MET A 6 3.86 18.81 -5.19
C MET A 6 3.52 17.36 -4.81
N ILE A 7 4.52 16.48 -4.65
CA ILE A 7 4.33 15.10 -4.19
C ILE A 7 3.63 15.11 -2.82
N LEU A 8 4.11 15.93 -1.89
CA LEU A 8 3.52 16.05 -0.56
C LEU A 8 2.07 16.55 -0.62
N ALA A 9 1.78 17.56 -1.44
CA ALA A 9 0.43 18.08 -1.61
C ALA A 9 -0.52 17.03 -2.20
N ILE A 10 -0.06 16.25 -3.20
CA ILE A 10 -0.84 15.16 -3.79
C ILE A 10 -1.10 14.07 -2.76
N LEU A 11 -0.08 13.61 -2.03
CA LEU A 11 -0.23 12.61 -0.98
C LEU A 11 -1.25 13.05 0.07
N PHE A 12 -1.19 14.32 0.49
CA PHE A 12 -2.12 14.87 1.47
C PHE A 12 -3.55 14.95 0.92
N ALA A 13 -3.73 15.43 -0.30
CA ALA A 13 -5.03 15.46 -0.97
C ALA A 13 -5.61 14.05 -1.17
N THR A 14 -4.77 13.07 -1.51
CA THR A 14 -5.15 11.66 -1.62
C THR A 14 -5.69 11.16 -0.29
N LEU A 15 -5.01 11.38 0.84
CA LEU A 15 -5.51 10.95 2.14
C LEU A 15 -6.89 11.55 2.45
N PHE A 16 -7.09 12.82 2.14
CA PHE A 16 -8.36 13.51 2.38
C PHE A 16 -9.50 13.00 1.48
N ALA A 17 -9.20 12.65 0.22
CA ALA A 17 -10.17 12.10 -0.72
C ALA A 17 -10.44 10.60 -0.50
N LEU A 18 -9.42 9.83 -0.10
CA LEU A 18 -9.53 8.39 0.11
C LEU A 18 -10.38 8.08 1.34
N LEU A 19 -10.28 8.88 2.40
CA LEU A 19 -11.02 8.67 3.64
C LEU A 19 -12.55 8.64 3.46
N PRO A 20 -13.21 9.62 2.82
CA PRO A 20 -14.65 9.57 2.57
C PRO A 20 -15.03 8.46 1.58
N LEU A 21 -14.17 8.15 0.61
CA LEU A 21 -14.38 7.02 -0.30
C LEU A 21 -14.37 5.69 0.45
N LEU A 22 -13.41 5.49 1.34
CA LEU A 22 -13.31 4.29 2.16
C LEU A 22 -14.49 4.19 3.13
N LYS A 23 -14.97 5.31 3.68
CA LYS A 23 -16.16 5.32 4.54
C LYS A 23 -17.44 5.02 3.75
N LYS A 24 -17.55 5.47 2.50
CA LYS A 24 -18.75 5.30 1.67
C LYS A 24 -18.82 3.94 0.98
N TYR A 25 -17.67 3.39 0.57
CA TYR A 25 -17.58 2.17 -0.25
C TYR A 25 -16.81 1.04 0.44
N GLY A 26 -16.18 1.29 1.57
CA GLY A 26 -15.45 0.27 2.31
C GLY A 26 -16.39 -0.70 2.98
N THR A 27 -16.14 -1.99 2.78
CA THR A 27 -16.73 -3.06 3.57
C THR A 27 -15.93 -3.19 4.86
N GLU A 28 -16.58 -3.10 6.01
CA GLU A 28 -15.96 -3.46 7.29
C GLU A 28 -15.59 -4.94 7.24
N ARG A 29 -14.30 -5.24 7.37
CA ARG A 29 -13.79 -6.60 7.39
C ARG A 29 -13.74 -7.11 8.82
N SER A 30 -14.11 -8.36 9.02
CA SER A 30 -13.99 -8.96 10.35
C SER A 30 -12.52 -9.08 10.76
N PRO A 31 -12.20 -9.12 12.06
CA PRO A 31 -10.83 -9.35 12.54
C PRO A 31 -10.21 -10.63 11.98
N GLU A 32 -11.04 -11.63 11.70
CA GLU A 32 -10.64 -12.93 11.18
C GLU A 32 -10.27 -12.86 9.69
N GLU A 33 -11.04 -12.12 8.89
CA GLU A 33 -10.71 -11.82 7.49
C GLU A 33 -9.42 -11.00 7.38
N LEU A 34 -9.27 -9.98 8.23
CA LEU A 34 -8.06 -9.15 8.28
C LEU A 34 -6.83 -9.97 8.65
N HIS A 35 -6.95 -10.88 9.61
CA HIS A 35 -5.87 -11.79 10.00
C HIS A 35 -5.47 -12.73 8.86
N ASN A 36 -6.45 -13.28 8.14
CA ASN A 36 -6.19 -14.13 6.98
C ASN A 36 -5.47 -13.37 5.85
N ILE A 37 -5.83 -12.10 5.61
CA ILE A 37 -5.13 -11.24 4.65
C ILE A 37 -3.70 -10.93 5.14
N SER A 38 -3.56 -10.54 6.41
CA SER A 38 -2.29 -10.13 7.02
C SER A 38 -1.23 -11.25 6.99
N ARG A 39 -1.66 -12.51 7.19
CA ARG A 39 -0.78 -13.69 7.10
C ARG A 39 -0.03 -13.81 5.77
N TRP A 40 -0.61 -13.31 4.67
CA TRP A 40 0.03 -13.34 3.36
C TRP A 40 0.99 -12.17 3.10
N ILE A 41 0.92 -11.09 3.89
CA ILE A 41 1.78 -9.92 3.71
C ILE A 41 3.26 -10.31 3.87
N THR A 42 3.60 -11.02 4.94
CA THR A 42 4.98 -11.44 5.24
C THR A 42 5.60 -12.30 4.13
N PRO A 43 4.97 -13.41 3.68
CA PRO A 43 5.55 -14.22 2.60
C PRO A 43 5.59 -13.45 1.27
N LEU A 44 4.57 -12.67 0.92
CA LEU A 44 4.55 -11.87 -0.30
C LEU A 44 5.66 -10.80 -0.29
N MET A 45 5.93 -10.18 0.85
CA MET A 45 7.07 -9.27 1.02
C MET A 45 8.39 -9.99 0.77
N GLY A 46 8.58 -11.19 1.32
CA GLY A 46 9.78 -12.00 1.08
C GLY A 46 9.97 -12.29 -0.41
N ILE A 47 8.90 -12.67 -1.11
CA ILE A 47 8.92 -12.86 -2.57
C ILE A 47 9.31 -11.57 -3.29
N LEU A 48 8.70 -10.43 -2.95
CA LEU A 48 9.01 -9.14 -3.57
C LEU A 48 10.48 -8.75 -3.39
N ILE A 49 11.05 -8.99 -2.20
CA ILE A 49 12.47 -8.73 -1.93
C ILE A 49 13.35 -9.62 -2.82
N ILE A 50 13.03 -10.92 -2.92
CA ILE A 50 13.78 -11.86 -3.76
C ILE A 50 13.68 -11.45 -5.24
N VAL A 51 12.49 -11.18 -5.73
CA VAL A 51 12.26 -10.74 -7.12
C VAL A 51 12.98 -9.42 -7.40
N GLY A 52 12.92 -8.47 -6.47
CA GLY A 52 13.62 -7.20 -6.57
C GLY A 52 15.14 -7.38 -6.60
N ALA A 53 15.69 -8.29 -5.78
CA ALA A 53 17.11 -8.62 -5.78
C ALA A 53 17.53 -9.28 -7.11
N ILE A 54 16.76 -10.27 -7.59
CA ILE A 54 17.00 -10.91 -8.89
C ILE A 54 17.03 -9.86 -9.99
N ARG A 55 16.02 -8.98 -10.06
CA ARG A 55 15.98 -7.89 -11.03
C ARG A 55 17.20 -6.97 -10.91
N TYR A 56 17.57 -6.57 -9.71
CA TYR A 56 18.74 -5.72 -9.49
C TYR A 56 20.05 -6.36 -9.98
N PHE A 57 20.23 -7.67 -9.77
CA PHE A 57 21.44 -8.38 -10.17
C PHE A 57 21.43 -8.88 -11.63
N MET A 58 20.25 -9.04 -12.24
CA MET A 58 20.10 -9.53 -13.62
C MET A 58 19.75 -8.44 -14.65
N GLY A 59 19.35 -7.24 -14.23
CA GLY A 59 18.96 -6.09 -15.09
C GLY A 59 17.48 -5.73 -14.98
#